data_AF-A0A920G631-F1
#
_entry.id   AF-A0A920G631-F1
#
_cell.length_a   1.000
_cell.length_b   1.000
_cell.length_c   1.000
_cell.angle_alpha   90.00
_cell.angle_beta   90.00
_cell.angle_gamma   90.00
#
_symmetry.space_group_name_H-M   'P 1'
#
loop_
_entity.id
_entity.type
_entity.pdbx_description
1 polymer ?
#
loop_
_entity_poly.entity_id
_entity_poly.type
_entity_poly.pdbx_seq_one_letter_code
_entity_poly.pdbx_strand_id
1 'polypeptide(L)'
;MVGETDAWLEVDGTEVRVAFDSASMRHRRRGRQNELLGRAVGVKAERKPLIWDATGGLGRDAFVLADLGCHVTLTERISVLAWLVNEAVNAASVSAYQQVREAAARMRSSQGTVARRVCP
;
A
#
# COMPACT_ATOMS: atom_id res chain seq x y z
N MET A 1 -3.93 14.57 21.47
CA MET A 1 -2.99 14.57 20.34
C MET A 1 -2.56 13.14 20.12
N VAL A 2 -2.82 12.55 18.95
CA VAL A 2 -2.43 11.17 18.64
C VAL A 2 -0.95 11.23 18.26
N GLY A 3 -0.09 10.76 19.17
CA GLY A 3 1.37 10.82 19.05
C GLY A 3 1.90 9.71 18.13
N GLU A 4 2.93 10.08 17.36
CA GLU A 4 3.85 9.27 16.55
C GLU A 4 3.54 7.77 16.43
N THR A 5 2.94 7.37 15.32
CA THR A 5 3.05 6.00 14.80
C THR A 5 4.30 5.92 13.94
N ASP A 6 5.47 6.15 14.54
CA ASP A 6 6.76 6.08 13.84
C ASP A 6 7.28 4.64 13.92
N ALA A 7 6.70 3.74 13.11
CA ALA A 7 7.16 2.36 13.02
C ALA A 7 8.33 2.25 12.04
N TRP A 8 9.42 1.62 12.47
CA TRP A 8 10.58 1.33 11.63
C TRP A 8 11.14 -0.07 11.90
N LEU A 9 11.94 -0.57 10.94
CA LEU A 9 12.75 -1.76 11.09
C LEU A 9 14.21 -1.40 10.85
N GLU A 10 15.12 -2.00 11.62
CA GLU A 10 16.56 -1.91 11.34
C GLU A 10 17.05 -3.22 10.76
N VAL A 11 17.76 -3.14 9.63
CA VAL A 11 18.37 -4.28 8.95
C VAL A 11 19.79 -3.89 8.59
N ASP A 12 20.78 -4.56 9.19
CA ASP A 12 22.22 -4.31 8.96
C ASP A 12 22.61 -2.82 9.10
N GLY A 13 22.08 -2.14 10.13
CA GLY A 13 22.29 -0.72 10.37
C GLY A 13 21.54 0.23 9.43
N THR A 14 20.68 -0.30 8.55
CA THR A 14 19.79 0.47 7.68
C THR A 14 18.38 0.51 8.25
N GLU A 15 17.87 1.72 8.42
CA GLU A 15 16.50 1.94 8.89
C GLU A 15 15.50 1.91 7.71
N VAL A 16 14.43 1.14 7.87
CA VAL A 16 13.36 0.95 6.89
C VAL A 16 12.05 1.45 7.48
N ARG A 17 11.49 2.49 6.84
CA ARG A 17 10.17 3.07 7.15
C ARG A 17 9.23 2.98 5.97
N VAL A 18 7.93 2.93 6.26
CA VAL A 18 6.87 3.04 5.25
C VAL A 18 5.98 4.22 5.62
N ALA A 19 6.08 5.30 4.84
CA ALA A 19 5.27 6.50 5.01
C ALA A 19 4.56 6.83 3.70
N PHE A 20 3.26 6.53 3.65
CA PHE A 20 2.44 6.70 2.46
C PHE A 20 2.11 8.16 2.13
N ASP A 21 2.16 9.04 3.11
CA ASP A 21 1.99 10.48 2.95
C ASP A 21 3.30 11.24 2.65
N SER A 22 4.44 10.53 2.60
CA SER A 22 5.74 11.12 2.31
C SER A 22 5.75 11.88 0.99
N ALA A 23 6.59 12.92 0.90
CA ALA A 23 6.71 13.74 -0.30
C ALA A 23 7.07 12.91 -1.55
N SER A 24 7.90 11.88 -1.39
CA SER A 24 8.28 10.96 -2.46
C SER A 24 7.10 10.13 -2.96
N MET A 25 6.27 9.58 -2.07
CA MET A 25 5.04 8.86 -2.45
C MET A 25 4.03 9.78 -3.10
N ARG A 26 3.83 11.00 -2.57
CA ARG A 26 2.95 12.01 -3.19
C ARG A 26 3.45 12.47 -4.55
N HIS A 27 4.77 12.53 -4.77
CA HIS A 27 5.34 12.84 -6.08
C HIS A 27 5.16 11.68 -7.06
N ARG A 28 5.47 10.45 -6.61
CA ARG A 28 5.32 9.23 -7.41
C ARG A 28 3.91 9.09 -7.93
N ARG A 29 2.87 9.47 -7.16
CA ARG A 29 1.45 9.56 -7.60
C ARG A 29 1.24 10.21 -8.98
N ARG A 30 2.00 11.26 -9.29
CA ARG A 30 1.85 12.07 -10.51
C ARG A 30 2.78 11.63 -11.65
N GLY A 31 3.52 10.54 -11.47
CA GLY A 31 4.51 10.06 -12.42
C GLY A 31 3.93 9.14 -13.50
N ARG A 32 4.58 9.13 -14.67
CA ARG A 32 4.26 8.25 -15.82
C ARG A 32 4.28 6.76 -15.46
N GLN A 33 5.07 6.36 -14.47
CA GLN A 33 5.14 4.98 -13.99
C GLN A 33 3.77 4.49 -13.45
N ASN A 34 3.00 5.37 -12.83
CA ASN A 34 1.68 5.01 -12.29
C ASN A 34 0.64 4.82 -13.38
N GLU A 35 0.75 5.57 -14.48
CA GLU A 35 -0.08 5.34 -15.65
C GLU A 35 0.18 3.94 -16.22
N LEU A 36 1.44 3.52 -16.28
CA LEU A 36 1.79 2.17 -16.75
C LEU A 36 1.25 1.10 -15.81
N LEU A 37 1.39 1.28 -14.50
CA LEU A 37 0.85 0.35 -13.50
C LEU A 37 -0.67 0.26 -13.56
N GLY A 38 -1.36 1.40 -13.61
CA GLY A 38 -2.82 1.47 -13.74
C GLY A 38 -3.30 0.83 -15.05
N ARG A 39 -2.62 1.08 -16.17
CA ARG A 39 -2.94 0.44 -17.46
C ARG A 39 -2.73 -1.08 -17.41
N ALA A 40 -1.65 -1.55 -16.78
CA ALA A 40 -1.34 -2.97 -16.67
C ALA A 40 -2.44 -3.76 -15.95
N VAL A 41 -3.05 -3.18 -14.92
CA VAL A 41 -4.17 -3.80 -14.19
C VAL A 41 -5.55 -3.44 -14.76
N GLY A 42 -5.60 -2.61 -15.80
CA GLY A 42 -6.82 -2.22 -16.50
C GLY A 42 -7.69 -1.19 -15.75
N VAL A 43 -7.08 -0.28 -15.01
CA VAL A 43 -7.73 0.93 -14.47
C VAL A 43 -8.15 1.83 -15.62
N LYS A 44 -9.42 2.22 -15.62
CA LYS A 44 -10.01 3.24 -16.51
C LYS A 44 -10.86 4.21 -15.68
N ALA A 45 -11.44 5.23 -16.30
CA ALA A 45 -12.33 6.16 -15.59
C ALA A 45 -13.56 5.42 -15.01
N GLU A 46 -14.13 4.50 -15.78
CA GLU A 46 -15.36 3.75 -15.45
C GLU A 46 -15.09 2.40 -14.78
N ARG A 47 -13.81 1.99 -14.65
CA ARG A 47 -13.43 0.67 -14.15
C ARG A 47 -12.29 0.77 -13.15
N LYS A 48 -12.60 0.40 -11.90
CA LYS A 48 -11.66 0.27 -10.78
C LYS A 48 -11.67 -1.18 -10.29
N PRO A 49 -10.71 -2.02 -10.71
CA PRO A 49 -10.69 -3.44 -10.34
C PRO A 49 -10.45 -3.65 -8.84
N LEU A 50 -10.90 -4.81 -8.34
CA LEU A 50 -10.41 -5.38 -7.09
C LEU A 50 -9.06 -6.02 -7.37
N ILE A 51 -8.04 -5.66 -6.60
CA ILE A 51 -6.66 -6.12 -6.80
C ILE A 51 -6.23 -6.97 -5.62
N TRP A 52 -5.62 -8.11 -5.94
CA TRP A 52 -4.84 -8.88 -4.97
C TRP A 52 -3.36 -8.72 -5.28
N ASP A 53 -2.63 -8.05 -4.40
CA ASP A 53 -1.18 -8.00 -4.44
C ASP A 53 -0.61 -9.17 -3.62
N ALA A 54 -0.10 -10.15 -4.34
CA ALA A 54 0.44 -11.38 -3.78
C ALA A 54 1.84 -11.21 -3.16
N THR A 55 2.49 -10.08 -3.41
CA THR A 55 3.87 -9.77 -3.06
C THR A 55 3.93 -8.39 -2.43
N GLY A 56 3.15 -8.20 -1.37
CA GLY A 56 2.83 -6.89 -0.80
C GLY A 56 4.05 -6.03 -0.50
N GLY A 57 5.18 -6.63 -0.09
CA GLY A 57 6.43 -5.92 0.12
C GLY A 57 6.25 -4.72 1.06
N LEU A 58 6.68 -3.53 0.63
CA LEU A 58 6.46 -2.27 1.36
C LEU A 58 5.14 -1.56 1.02
N GLY A 59 4.24 -2.22 0.30
CA GLY A 59 2.90 -1.72 -0.04
C GLY A 59 2.85 -0.54 -1.01
N ARG A 60 3.96 -0.18 -1.67
CA ARG A 60 4.07 1.03 -2.51
C ARG A 60 3.15 0.97 -3.73
N ASP A 61 3.22 -0.10 -4.50
CA ASP A 61 2.41 -0.26 -5.72
C ASP A 61 0.94 -0.50 -5.36
N ALA A 62 0.68 -1.27 -4.28
CA ALA A 62 -0.66 -1.40 -3.70
C ALA A 62 -1.27 -0.03 -3.34
N PHE A 63 -0.51 0.86 -2.71
CA PHE A 63 -0.98 2.21 -2.36
C PHE A 63 -1.16 3.13 -3.58
N VAL A 64 -0.35 2.98 -4.63
CA VAL A 64 -0.56 3.66 -5.91
C VAL A 64 -1.87 3.21 -6.55
N LEU A 65 -2.13 1.91 -6.60
CA LEU A 65 -3.37 1.35 -7.15
C LEU A 65 -4.60 1.77 -6.34
N ALA A 66 -4.46 1.80 -5.01
CA ALA A 66 -5.52 2.28 -4.11
C ALA A 66 -5.85 3.75 -4.33
N ASP A 67 -4.85 4.60 -4.55
CA ASP A 67 -5.02 6.03 -4.88
C ASP A 67 -5.63 6.26 -6.26
N LEU A 68 -5.33 5.39 -7.22
CA LEU A 68 -6.02 5.35 -8.51
C LEU A 68 -7.48 4.89 -8.41
N GLY A 69 -7.94 4.49 -7.22
CA GLY A 69 -9.32 4.14 -6.89
C GLY A 69 -9.59 2.64 -6.78
N CYS A 70 -8.59 1.78 -6.88
CA CYS A 70 -8.78 0.33 -6.72
C CYS A 70 -8.98 -0.04 -5.24
N HIS A 71 -9.71 -1.12 -4.98
CA HIS A 71 -9.62 -1.79 -3.67
C HIS A 71 -8.52 -2.83 -3.75
N VAL A 72 -7.56 -2.75 -2.84
CA VAL A 72 -6.35 -3.58 -2.87
C VAL A 72 -6.23 -4.39 -1.60
N THR A 73 -6.23 -5.72 -1.74
CA THR A 73 -5.81 -6.64 -0.70
C THR A 73 -4.37 -7.01 -0.98
N LEU A 74 -3.46 -6.71 -0.05
CA LEU A 74 -2.06 -7.11 -0.15
C LEU A 74 -1.74 -8.20 0.87
N THR A 75 -0.93 -9.16 0.43
CA THR A 75 -0.45 -10.28 1.25
C THR A 75 1.07 -10.25 1.28
N GLU A 76 1.64 -10.32 2.48
CA GLU A 76 3.09 -10.41 2.68
C GLU A 76 3.42 -11.63 3.55
N ARG A 77 4.46 -12.37 3.16
CA ARG A 77 4.89 -13.60 3.83
C ARG A 77 5.74 -13.31 5.07
N ILE A 78 6.52 -12.23 5.05
CA ILE A 78 7.38 -11.82 6.15
C ILE A 78 6.53 -11.07 7.18
N SER A 79 6.33 -11.67 8.36
CA SER A 79 5.46 -11.12 9.42
C SER A 79 5.81 -9.68 9.81
N VAL A 80 7.11 -9.38 9.90
CA VAL A 80 7.56 -8.05 10.31
C VAL A 80 7.29 -6.98 9.25
N LEU A 81 7.38 -7.32 7.95
CA LEU A 81 7.01 -6.41 6.87
C LEU A 81 5.50 -6.22 6.78
N ALA A 82 4.73 -7.30 6.95
CA ALA A 82 3.27 -7.23 7.00
C ALA A 82 2.80 -6.31 8.13
N TRP A 83 3.41 -6.41 9.32
CA TRP A 83 3.17 -5.50 10.43
C TRP A 83 3.54 -4.05 10.08
N LEU A 84 4.73 -3.81 9.52
CA LEU A 84 5.17 -2.47 9.14
C LEU A 84 4.22 -1.79 8.15
N VAL A 85 3.72 -2.53 7.16
CA VAL A 85 2.75 -1.99 6.20
C VAL A 85 1.40 -1.74 6.87
N ASN A 86 0.96 -2.60 7.79
CA ASN A 86 -0.27 -2.37 8.55
C ASN A 86 -0.20 -1.06 9.36
N GLU A 87 0.92 -0.83 10.06
CA GLU A 87 1.15 0.42 10.78
C GLU A 87 1.15 1.63 9.83
N ALA A 88 1.78 1.50 8.66
CA ALA A 88 1.76 2.57 7.66
C ALA A 88 0.34 2.86 7.13
N VAL A 89 -0.51 1.84 6.94
CA VAL A 89 -1.91 2.02 6.54
C VAL A 89 -2.70 2.71 7.67
N ASN A 90 -2.48 2.31 8.92
CA ASN A 90 -3.10 2.95 10.09
C ASN A 90 -2.70 4.43 10.18
N ALA A 91 -1.42 4.75 10.07
CA ALA A 91 -0.93 6.13 10.04
C ALA A 91 -1.52 6.93 8.87
N ALA A 92 -1.59 6.33 7.67
CA ALA A 92 -2.18 6.95 6.49
C ALA A 92 -3.67 7.27 6.66
N SER A 93 -4.41 6.46 7.44
CA SER A 93 -5.85 6.65 7.68
C SER A 93 -6.17 7.94 8.44
N VAL A 94 -5.22 8.46 9.22
CA VAL A 94 -5.34 9.71 9.99
C VAL A 94 -4.47 10.84 9.42
N SER A 95 -3.91 10.66 8.22
CA SER A 95 -3.08 11.67 7.56
C SER A 95 -3.84 12.99 7.34
N ALA A 96 -3.12 14.11 7.36
CA ALA A 96 -3.68 15.42 7.03
C ALA A 96 -4.24 15.50 5.60
N TYR A 97 -3.71 14.68 4.68
CA TYR A 97 -4.09 14.68 3.27
C TYR A 97 -5.28 13.77 3.00
N GLN A 98 -6.40 14.34 2.53
CA GLN A 98 -7.63 13.59 2.25
C GLN A 98 -7.41 12.44 1.27
N GLN A 99 -6.68 12.67 0.19
CA GLN A 99 -6.39 11.63 -0.82
C GLN A 99 -5.60 10.45 -0.25
N VAL A 100 -4.74 10.67 0.76
CA VAL A 100 -4.01 9.60 1.43
C VAL A 100 -4.95 8.77 2.28
N ARG A 101 -5.86 9.43 3.03
CA ARG A 101 -6.88 8.74 3.82
C ARG A 101 -7.81 7.89 2.93
N GLU A 102 -8.24 8.43 1.80
CA GLU A 102 -9.08 7.72 0.84
C GLU A 102 -8.37 6.50 0.23
N ALA A 103 -7.08 6.61 -0.11
CA ALA A 103 -6.29 5.48 -0.57
C ALA A 103 -6.14 4.41 0.53
N ALA A 104 -5.83 4.82 1.77
CA ALA A 104 -5.70 3.91 2.90
C ALA A 104 -7.01 3.15 3.18
N ALA A 105 -8.16 3.82 3.08
CA ALA A 105 -9.47 3.19 3.24
C ALA A 105 -9.79 2.09 2.20
N ARG A 106 -9.08 2.07 1.07
CA ARG A 106 -9.21 1.04 0.03
C ARG A 106 -8.17 -0.09 0.17
N MET A 107 -7.27 -0.02 1.13
CA MET A 107 -6.24 -1.02 1.35
C MET A 107 -6.60 -1.97 2.49
N ARG A 108 -6.29 -3.25 2.30
CA ARG A 108 -6.32 -4.27 3.36
C ARG A 108 -5.02 -5.04 3.32
N SER A 109 -4.28 -5.05 4.43
CA SER A 109 -3.05 -5.84 4.55
C SER A 109 -3.32 -7.13 5.32
N SER A 110 -2.64 -8.21 4.92
CA SER A 110 -2.70 -9.50 5.60
C SER A 110 -1.32 -10.15 5.59
N GLN A 111 -0.97 -10.83 6.68
CA GLN A 111 0.15 -11.75 6.66
C GLN A 111 -0.30 -13.07 6.01
N GLY A 112 0.49 -13.64 5.10
CA GLY A 112 0.20 -14.94 4.53
C GLY A 112 1.12 -15.36 3.39
N THR A 113 0.93 -16.58 2.91
CA THR A 113 1.56 -17.07 1.67
C THR A 113 0.46 -17.37 0.65
N VAL A 114 0.65 -16.94 -0.59
CA VAL A 114 -0.35 -17.06 -1.67
C VAL A 114 -0.48 -18.49 -2.22
N ALA A 115 0.32 -19.42 -1.71
CA ALA A 115 0.37 -20.82 -2.15
C ALA A 115 -0.86 -21.67 -1.78
N ARG A 116 -1.91 -21.10 -1.18
CA ARG A 116 -3.16 -21.83 -0.97
C ARG A 116 -4.08 -21.58 -2.16
N ARG A 117 -4.25 -22.60 -3.02
CA ARG A 117 -5.26 -22.59 -4.08
C ARG A 117 -6.60 -22.17 -3.48
N VAL A 118 -7.12 -21.03 -3.95
CA VAL A 118 -8.55 -20.77 -3.94
C VAL A 118 -9.01 -21.04 -5.36
N CYS A 119 -9.26 -22.31 -5.65
CA CYS A 119 -10.16 -22.72 -6.72
C CYS A 119 -11.09 -23.77 -6.08
N PRO A 120 -12.41 -23.68 -6.29
CA PRO A 120 -13.35 -24.70 -5.84
C PRO A 120 -13.07 -26.06 -6.48
#